data_AF-A0A1G1CE03-F1
#
_entry.id   AF-A0A1G1CE03-F1
#
_cell.length_a   1.000
_cell.length_b   1.000
_cell.length_c   1.000
_cell.angle_alpha   90.00
_cell.angle_beta   90.00
_cell.angle_gamma   90.00
#
_symmetry.space_group_name_H-M   'P 1'
#
loop_
_entity.id
_entity.type
_entity.pdbx_description
1 polymer ?
#
loop_
_entity_poly.entity_id
_entity_poly.type
_entity_poly.pdbx_seq_one_letter_code
_entity_poly.pdbx_strand_id
1 'polypeptide(L)'
;MFTLIAQITNPVLNPKVGANQNGGEAVALTMANLFRTITMVGGLALLLYMAWGGINWITAGGDKSKVEDAKNKLTSAAVGMAILVAVIAVAAFLSEVFGYDLLNPVIPTVGN
;
A
#
# COMPACT_ATOMS: atom_id res chain seq x y z
N MET A 1 -49.36 -9.19 -4.31
CA MET A 1 -48.41 -9.22 -3.18
C MET A 1 -47.09 -8.66 -3.72
N PHE A 2 -46.68 -7.47 -3.25
CA PHE A 2 -45.59 -6.69 -3.85
C PHE A 2 -44.23 -7.16 -3.32
N THR A 3 -43.33 -7.60 -4.20
CA THR A 3 -41.91 -7.82 -3.89
C THR A 3 -41.05 -6.89 -4.74
N LEU A 4 -41.04 -5.61 -4.39
CA LEU A 4 -39.99 -4.69 -4.84
C LEU A 4 -39.31 -4.10 -3.60
N ILE A 5 -38.24 -4.76 -3.17
CA ILE A 5 -37.12 -4.07 -2.54
C ILE A 5 -36.14 -3.71 -3.67
N ALA A 6 -36.53 -2.74 -4.50
CA ALA A 6 -35.58 -2.13 -5.42
C ALA A 6 -34.52 -1.43 -4.55
N GLN A 7 -33.35 -2.05 -4.44
CA GLN A 7 -32.19 -1.44 -3.82
C GLN A 7 -31.87 -0.19 -4.64
N ILE A 8 -32.08 1.00 -4.07
CA ILE A 8 -31.67 2.26 -4.70
C ILE A 8 -30.14 2.27 -4.67
N THR A 9 -29.53 1.69 -5.70
CA THR A 9 -28.08 1.71 -5.87
C THR A 9 -27.73 3.00 -6.58
N ASN A 10 -27.00 3.87 -5.88
CA ASN A 10 -26.48 5.09 -6.47
C ASN A 10 -25.41 4.68 -7.50
N PRO A 11 -25.57 4.98 -8.80
CA PRO A 11 -24.62 4.58 -9.84
C PRO A 11 -23.23 5.22 -9.67
N VAL A 12 -23.08 6.23 -8.81
CA VAL A 12 -21.79 6.84 -8.48
C VAL A 12 -21.06 6.08 -7.38
N LEU A 13 -21.76 5.23 -6.62
CA LEU A 13 -21.14 4.31 -5.67
C LEU A 13 -20.77 3.05 -6.43
N ASN A 14 -19.47 2.74 -6.43
CA ASN A 14 -18.95 1.48 -6.94
C ASN A 14 -19.84 0.33 -6.42
N PRO A 15 -20.38 -0.57 -7.26
CA PRO A 15 -21.27 -1.65 -6.82
C PRO A 15 -20.67 -2.52 -5.71
N LYS A 16 -19.33 -2.53 -5.60
CA LYS A 16 -18.59 -3.19 -4.52
C LYS A 16 -18.58 -2.43 -3.18
N VAL A 17 -19.28 -1.30 -3.07
CA VAL A 17 -19.65 -0.63 -1.82
C VAL A 17 -21.17 -0.51 -1.77
N GLY A 18 -21.85 -1.66 -1.64
CA GLY A 18 -23.29 -1.69 -1.42
C GLY A 18 -24.04 -2.87 -2.02
N ALA A 19 -23.50 -3.60 -2.99
CA ALA A 19 -24.15 -4.80 -3.53
C ALA A 19 -23.77 -6.02 -2.69
N ASN A 20 -24.72 -6.54 -1.91
CA ASN A 20 -24.76 -7.90 -1.31
C ASN A 20 -23.41 -8.62 -1.28
N GLN A 21 -22.46 -8.07 -0.52
CA GLN A 21 -21.18 -8.69 -0.33
C GLN A 21 -21.38 -9.75 0.74
N ASN A 22 -21.15 -11.02 0.38
CA ASN A 22 -20.76 -12.00 1.38
C ASN A 22 -19.66 -11.34 2.22
N GLY A 23 -19.77 -11.33 3.54
CA GLY A 23 -18.91 -10.50 4.41
C GLY A 23 -17.40 -10.61 4.12
N GLY A 24 -16.95 -11.72 3.52
CA GLY A 24 -15.59 -11.90 3.03
C GLY A 24 -15.14 -10.93 1.93
N GLU A 25 -16.01 -10.52 0.99
CA GLU A 25 -15.62 -9.62 -0.12
C GLU A 25 -15.46 -8.16 0.36
N ALA A 26 -16.28 -7.72 1.31
CA ALA A 26 -16.16 -6.41 1.96
C ALA A 26 -14.87 -6.28 2.77
N VAL A 27 -14.52 -7.35 3.47
CA VAL A 27 -13.26 -7.45 4.20
C VAL A 27 -12.08 -7.43 3.24
N ALA A 28 -12.15 -8.18 2.12
CA ALA A 28 -11.09 -8.19 1.11
C ALA A 28 -10.83 -6.81 0.50
N LEU A 29 -11.87 -6.06 0.13
CA LEU A 29 -11.74 -4.71 -0.45
C LEU A 29 -11.18 -3.70 0.55
N THR A 30 -11.63 -3.77 1.82
CA THR A 30 -11.12 -2.89 2.88
C THR A 30 -9.65 -3.18 3.15
N MET A 31 -9.26 -4.46 3.15
CA MET A 31 -7.87 -4.85 3.39
C MET A 31 -6.96 -4.49 2.21
N ALA A 32 -7.44 -4.62 0.97
CA ALA A 32 -6.72 -4.16 -0.21
C ALA A 32 -6.46 -2.64 -0.17
N ASN A 33 -7.49 -1.84 0.17
CA ASN A 33 -7.35 -0.39 0.27
C ASN A 33 -6.39 0.04 1.40
N LEU A 34 -6.45 -0.65 2.55
CA LEU A 34 -5.54 -0.38 3.66
C LEU A 34 -4.09 -0.70 3.25
N PHE A 35 -3.87 -1.85 2.61
CA PHE A 35 -2.56 -2.27 2.14
C PHE A 35 -1.95 -1.29 1.13
N ARG A 36 -2.76 -0.83 0.16
CA ARG A 36 -2.35 0.21 -0.80
C ARG A 36 -1.92 1.50 -0.09
N THR A 37 -2.71 1.94 0.89
CA THR A 37 -2.42 3.17 1.65
C THR A 37 -1.11 3.04 2.43
N ILE A 38 -0.91 1.92 3.12
CA ILE A 38 0.31 1.65 3.89
C ILE A 38 1.53 1.59 2.96
N THR A 39 1.42 0.91 1.81
CA THR A 39 2.53 0.79 0.85
C THR A 39 2.91 2.14 0.26
N MET A 40 1.93 2.97 -0.09
CA MET A 40 2.16 4.31 -0.62
C MET A 40 2.83 5.23 0.41
N VAL A 41 2.32 5.25 1.65
CA VAL A 41 2.90 6.05 2.74
C VAL A 41 4.27 5.53 3.15
N GLY A 42 4.44 4.21 3.22
CA GLY A 42 5.71 3.55 3.55
C GLY A 42 6.79 3.83 2.51
N GLY A 43 6.45 3.75 1.22
CA GLY A 43 7.36 4.11 0.13
C GLY A 43 7.81 5.57 0.19
N LEU A 44 6.89 6.50 0.48
CA LEU A 44 7.24 7.91 0.65
C LEU A 44 8.13 8.15 1.87
N ALA A 45 7.80 7.53 3.01
CA ALA A 45 8.60 7.64 4.23
C ALA A 45 10.02 7.10 4.05
N LEU A 46 10.17 6.00 3.30
CA LEU A 46 11.48 5.43 2.96
C LEU A 46 12.35 6.44 2.20
N LEU A 47 11.80 7.09 1.18
CA LEU A 47 12.53 8.08 0.38
C LEU A 47 13.02 9.25 1.25
N LEU A 48 12.16 9.74 2.16
CA LEU A 48 12.53 10.80 3.10
C LEU A 48 13.64 10.36 4.05
N TYR A 49 13.55 9.14 4.58
CA TYR A 49 14.54 8.60 5.51
C TYR A 49 15.90 8.37 4.84
N MET A 50 15.90 7.87 3.60
CA MET A 50 17.11 7.70 2.79
C MET A 50 17.75 9.04 2.42
N ALA A 51 16.94 10.05 2.05
CA ALA A 51 17.42 11.41 1.79
C ALA A 51 18.08 12.03 3.03
N TRP A 52 17.47 11.86 4.21
CA TRP A 52 18.07 12.30 5.47
C TRP A 52 19.38 11.58 5.81
N GLY A 53 19.46 10.27 5.57
CA GLY A 53 20.71 9.51 5.71
C GLY A 53 21.82 10.04 4.79
N GLY A 54 21.49 10.34 3.54
CA GLY A 54 22.40 10.90 2.55
C GLY A 54 22.90 12.30 2.91
N ILE A 55 22.01 13.20 3.34
CA ILE A 55 22.39 14.55 3.79
C ILE A 55 23.33 14.46 4.99
N ASN A 56 23.05 13.56 5.94
CA ASN A 56 23.89 13.38 7.12
C ASN A 56 25.29 12.85 6.76
N TRP A 57 25.38 11.99 5.74
CA TRP A 57 26.67 11.50 5.23
C TRP A 57 27.49 12.60 4.55
N ILE A 58 26.84 13.43 3.71
CA ILE A 58 27.49 14.57 3.03
C ILE A 58 27.98 15.60 4.05
N THR A 59 27.19 15.87 5.09
CA THR A 59 27.50 16.87 6.12
C THR A 59 28.53 16.37 7.14
N ALA A 60 28.83 15.06 7.18
CA ALA A 60 29.78 14.48 8.13
C ALA A 60 31.23 14.94 7.90
N GLY A 61 31.59 15.39 6.69
CA GLY A 61 32.81 16.17 6.42
C GLY A 61 34.15 15.54 6.83
N GLY A 62 34.20 14.24 7.17
CA GLY A 62 35.41 13.54 7.63
C GLY A 62 35.45 13.20 9.12
N ASP A 63 34.45 13.62 9.92
CA ASP A 63 34.30 13.19 11.31
C ASP A 63 33.85 11.71 11.35
N LYS A 64 34.71 10.83 11.85
CA LYS A 64 34.46 9.38 11.90
C LYS A 64 33.14 9.02 12.60
N SER A 65 32.79 9.73 13.67
CA SER A 65 31.58 9.45 14.44
C SER A 65 30.33 9.72 13.59
N LYS A 66 30.29 10.87 12.92
CA LYS A 66 29.18 11.24 12.04
C LYS A 66 29.08 10.38 10.80
N VAL A 67 30.21 9.94 10.25
CA VAL A 67 30.25 9.01 9.12
C VAL A 67 29.68 7.65 9.53
N GLU A 68 30.01 7.15 10.73
CA GLU A 68 29.49 5.89 11.23
C GLU A 68 27.97 5.95 11.47
N ASP A 69 27.48 7.02 12.09
CA ASP A 69 26.04 7.26 12.25
C ASP A 69 25.30 7.35 10.91
N ALA A 70 25.89 8.04 9.92
CA ALA A 70 25.31 8.14 8.59
C ALA A 70 25.28 6.78 7.87
N LYS A 71 26.32 5.96 8.01
CA LYS A 71 26.34 4.59 7.48
C LYS A 71 25.29 3.71 8.14
N ASN A 72 25.10 3.82 9.46
CA ASN A 72 24.04 3.11 10.16
C ASN A 72 22.65 3.52 9.66
N LYS A 73 22.40 4.82 9.46
CA LYS A 73 21.14 5.33 8.88
C LYS A 73 20.91 4.84 7.45
N LEU A 74 21.95 4.81 6.62
CA LEU A 74 21.83 4.29 5.25
C LEU A 74 21.56 2.77 5.24
N THR A 75 22.19 2.03 6.15
CA THR A 75 21.98 0.58 6.28
C THR A 75 20.57 0.28 6.76
N SER A 76 20.04 1.02 7.75
CA SER A 76 18.65 0.85 8.19
C SER A 76 17.65 1.26 7.12
N ALA A 77 17.94 2.30 6.32
CA ALA A 77 17.15 2.66 5.15
C ALA A 77 17.13 1.53 4.10
N ALA A 78 18.27 0.88 3.84
CA ALA A 78 18.37 -0.25 2.92
C ALA A 78 17.55 -1.47 3.42
N VAL A 79 17.58 -1.75 4.72
CA VAL A 79 16.75 -2.80 5.33
C VAL A 79 15.26 -2.45 5.19
N GLY A 80 14.88 -1.19 5.44
CA GLY A 80 13.51 -0.72 5.22
C GLY A 80 13.05 -0.92 3.77
N MET A 81 13.94 -0.71 2.80
CA MET A 81 13.64 -0.92 1.38
C MET A 81 13.40 -2.39 1.08
N ALA A 82 14.25 -3.28 1.60
CA ALA A 82 14.08 -4.72 1.46
C ALA A 82 12.75 -5.20 2.04
N ILE A 83 12.32 -4.65 3.18
CA ILE A 83 11.02 -4.97 3.78
C ILE A 83 9.86 -4.51 2.88
N LEU A 84 9.89 -3.29 2.33
CA LEU A 84 8.84 -2.83 1.42
C LEU A 84 8.73 -3.70 0.16
N VAL A 85 9.86 -4.11 -0.41
CA VAL A 85 9.89 -5.03 -1.55
C VAL A 85 9.28 -6.39 -1.18
N ALA A 86 9.63 -6.93 0.00
CA ALA A 86 9.07 -8.18 0.48
C ALA A 86 7.54 -8.09 0.68
N VAL A 87 7.05 -6.97 1.20
CA VAL A 87 5.63 -6.70 1.39
C VAL A 87 4.88 -6.71 0.05
N ILE A 88 5.42 -6.03 -0.97
CA ILE A 88 4.84 -6.04 -2.33
C ILE A 88 4.87 -7.45 -2.94
N ALA A 89 5.97 -8.19 -2.77
CA ALA A 89 6.10 -9.56 -3.26
C ALA A 89 5.07 -10.50 -2.62
N VAL A 90 4.85 -10.39 -1.31
CA VAL A 90 3.81 -11.14 -0.60
C VAL A 90 2.42 -10.75 -1.10
N ALA A 91 2.15 -9.46 -1.30
CA ALA A 91 0.87 -9.02 -1.85
C ALA A 91 0.62 -9.50 -3.28
N ALA A 92 1.65 -9.53 -4.13
CA ALA A 92 1.56 -10.11 -5.47
C ALA A 92 1.24 -11.60 -5.40
N PHE A 93 1.91 -12.35 -4.52
CA PHE A 93 1.60 -13.76 -4.29
C PHE A 93 0.17 -13.98 -3.81
N LEU A 94 -0.31 -13.18 -2.86
CA LEU A 94 -1.70 -13.24 -2.42
C LEU A 94 -2.67 -12.89 -3.55
N SER A 95 -2.35 -11.92 -4.41
CA SER A 95 -3.22 -11.57 -5.54
C SER A 95 -3.37 -12.71 -6.54
N GLU A 96 -2.32 -13.49 -6.77
CA GLU A 96 -2.36 -14.67 -7.64
C GLU A 96 -3.16 -15.82 -7.04
N VAL A 97 -3.02 -16.04 -5.72
CA VAL A 97 -3.76 -17.11 -5.00
C VAL A 97 -5.25 -16.79 -4.86
N PHE A 98 -5.61 -15.54 -4.58
CA PHE A 98 -7.00 -15.12 -4.35
C PHE A 98 -7.70 -14.60 -5.62
N GLY A 99 -6.98 -14.47 -6.74
CA GLY A 99 -7.54 -14.02 -8.02
C GLY A 99 -8.02 -12.56 -8.04
N TYR A 100 -7.63 -11.76 -7.05
CA TYR A 100 -8.00 -10.35 -6.92
C TYR A 100 -6.73 -9.50 -6.92
N ASP A 101 -6.67 -8.50 -7.80
CA ASP A 101 -5.52 -7.60 -7.90
C ASP A 101 -5.51 -6.63 -6.70
N LEU A 102 -4.74 -6.98 -5.67
CA LEU A 102 -4.60 -6.20 -4.43
C LEU A 102 -3.69 -4.98 -4.63
N LEU A 103 -2.84 -5.00 -5.66
CA LEU A 103 -1.86 -3.96 -5.95
C LEU A 103 -2.41 -2.91 -6.91
N ASN A 104 -3.35 -3.30 -7.77
CA ASN A 104 -4.12 -2.39 -8.61
C ASN A 104 -5.59 -2.83 -8.67
N PRO A 105 -6.38 -2.57 -7.61
CA PRO A 105 -7.81 -2.87 -7.66
C PRO A 105 -8.43 -2.03 -8.79
N VAL A 106 -8.82 -2.69 -9.88
CA VAL A 106 -9.61 -2.08 -10.95
C VAL A 106 -10.88 -1.57 -10.30
N ILE A 107 -10.94 -0.25 -10.11
CA ILE A 107 -12.16 0.41 -9.69
C ILE A 107 -13.09 0.31 -10.90
N PRO A 108 -14.25 -0.35 -10.78
CA PRO A 108 -15.27 -0.28 -11.81
C PRO A 108 -15.68 1.19 -11.94
N THR A 109 -15.15 1.86 -12.96
CA THR A 109 -15.69 3.12 -13.44
C THR A 109 -16.96 2.77 -14.21
N VAL A 110 -18.03 3.52 -14.01
CA VAL A 110 -19.28 3.33 -14.76
C VAL A 110 -19.03 3.55 -16.25
N GLY A 111 -18.87 2.44 -16.98
CA GLY A 111 -18.56 2.40 -18.40
C GLY A 111 -17.52 1.34 -18.72
N ASN A 112 -18.00 0.10 -18.93
CA ASN A 112 -17.31 -1.17 -19.22
C ASN A 112 -16.99 -2.04 -18.00
#